data_AF-K2F7B7-F1
#
_entry.id   AF-K2F7B7-F1
#
_cell.length_a   1.000
_cell.length_b   1.000
_cell.length_c   1.000
_cell.angle_alpha   90.00
_cell.angle_beta   90.00
_cell.angle_gamma   90.00
#
_symmetry.space_group_name_H-M   'P 1'
#
loop_
_entity.id
_entity.type
_entity.pdbx_description
1 polymer ?
#
loop_
_entity_poly.entity_id
_entity_poly.type
_entity_poly.pdbx_seq_one_letter_code
_entity_poly.pdbx_strand_id
1 'polypeptide(L)'
;MLLDTKIFNDVLTEIKKSGYILLINPKRPDGDSLGSALALAHHFDQRDKNHGVFCIDPPPTAFYYLPAIEKFESDVSKFDFKKVDTAIVFDCGDLELTGIDSYLKATEHQPLTIINIDHHHTNDHFGHINLVDVDAASTTEIVYNIINELGG
;
A
#
# COMPACT_ATOMS: atom_id res chain seq x y z
N MET A 1 22.07 4.91 -3.20
CA MET A 1 20.96 5.21 -4.11
C MET A 1 20.05 6.16 -3.35
N LEU A 2 19.94 7.41 -3.79
CA LEU A 2 19.20 8.43 -3.04
C LEU A 2 17.75 8.37 -3.53
N LEU A 3 16.91 7.59 -2.85
CA LEU A 3 15.48 7.85 -2.79
C LEU A 3 15.28 9.35 -2.62
N ASP A 4 14.34 9.97 -3.35
CA ASP A 4 13.99 11.37 -3.12
C ASP A 4 13.63 11.52 -1.64
N THR A 5 14.56 12.11 -0.89
CA THR A 5 14.51 12.14 0.56
C THR A 5 13.30 12.93 1.03
N LYS A 6 12.79 13.86 0.22
CA LYS A 6 11.57 14.58 0.54
C LYS A 6 10.36 13.67 0.40
N ILE A 7 10.19 13.00 -0.75
CA ILE A 7 9.03 12.11 -0.99
C ILE A 7 9.00 10.98 0.04
N PHE A 8 10.15 10.38 0.31
CA PHE A 8 10.27 9.33 1.31
C PHE A 8 9.82 9.83 2.70
N ASN A 9 10.23 11.02 3.12
CA ASN A 9 9.78 11.62 4.37
C ASN A 9 8.29 12.00 4.37
N ASP A 10 7.74 12.39 3.22
CA ASP A 10 6.31 12.65 3.05
C ASP A 10 5.51 11.35 3.29
N VAL A 11 5.97 10.21 2.77
CA VAL A 11 5.39 8.88 3.04
C VAL A 11 5.42 8.55 4.54
N LEU A 12 6.58 8.70 5.19
CA LEU A 12 6.71 8.42 6.63
C LEU A 12 5.79 9.32 7.47
N THR A 13 5.71 10.60 7.10
CA THR A 13 4.84 11.58 7.78
C THR A 13 3.38 11.20 7.64
N GLU A 14 2.95 10.83 6.43
CA GLU A 14 1.58 10.39 6.16
C GLU A 14 1.25 9.16 7.01
N ILE A 15 2.05 8.08 6.90
CA ILE A 15 1.85 6.85 7.67
C ILE A 15 1.73 7.15 9.17
N LYS A 16 2.60 8.00 9.72
CA LYS A 16 2.58 8.33 11.16
C LYS A 16 1.29 9.02 11.57
N LYS A 17 0.77 9.97 10.78
CA LYS A 17 -0.42 10.76 11.14
C LYS A 17 -1.75 10.07 10.83
N SER A 18 -1.80 9.10 9.90
CA SER A 18 -3.06 8.45 9.48
C SER A 18 -3.81 7.77 10.62
N GLY A 19 -5.13 7.90 10.64
CA GLY A 19 -6.01 7.20 11.57
C GLY A 19 -6.42 5.81 11.09
N TYR A 20 -6.64 5.63 9.78
CA TYR A 20 -6.96 4.33 9.20
C TYR A 20 -6.36 4.18 7.79
N ILE A 21 -5.43 3.25 7.67
CA ILE A 21 -4.69 2.98 6.43
C ILE A 21 -5.27 1.77 5.70
N LEU A 22 -5.60 1.92 4.42
CA LEU A 22 -5.91 0.79 3.53
C LEU A 22 -4.69 0.45 2.67
N LEU A 23 -4.20 -0.79 2.78
CA LEU A 23 -3.09 -1.34 2.02
C LEU A 23 -3.65 -2.09 0.80
N ILE A 24 -3.22 -1.75 -0.41
CA ILE A 24 -3.88 -2.17 -1.65
C ILE A 24 -2.88 -2.79 -2.61
N ASN A 25 -3.23 -3.95 -3.14
CA ASN A 25 -2.48 -4.60 -4.22
C ASN A 25 -3.25 -4.53 -5.56
N PRO A 26 -2.54 -4.62 -6.69
CA PRO A 26 -3.17 -4.84 -7.98
C PRO A 26 -3.86 -6.21 -8.03
N LYS A 27 -4.80 -6.37 -8.97
CA LYS A 27 -5.37 -7.67 -9.33
C LYS A 27 -4.27 -8.69 -9.64
N ARG A 28 -4.53 -9.97 -9.35
CA ARG A 28 -3.58 -11.10 -9.47
C ARG A 28 -2.24 -10.81 -8.77
N PRO A 29 -2.26 -10.58 -7.45
CA PRO A 29 -1.07 -10.18 -6.73
C PRO A 29 -0.03 -11.30 -6.72
N ASP A 30 1.23 -10.91 -6.82
CA ASP A 30 2.40 -11.77 -6.87
C ASP A 30 3.25 -11.65 -5.59
N GLY A 31 4.46 -12.21 -5.59
CA GLY A 31 5.30 -12.19 -4.39
C GLY A 31 5.73 -10.79 -3.95
N ASP A 32 5.93 -9.86 -4.88
CA ASP A 32 6.43 -8.51 -4.56
C ASP A 32 5.33 -7.62 -4.00
N SER A 33 4.19 -7.57 -4.71
CA SER A 33 3.00 -6.87 -4.24
C SER A 33 2.51 -7.42 -2.87
N LEU A 34 2.38 -8.74 -2.73
CA LEU A 34 1.97 -9.36 -1.45
C LEU A 34 2.98 -9.10 -0.33
N GLY A 35 4.27 -9.28 -0.61
CA GLY A 35 5.35 -9.05 0.36
C GLY A 35 5.34 -7.62 0.90
N SER A 36 5.16 -6.65 0.00
CA SER A 36 5.05 -5.23 0.33
C SER A 36 3.89 -4.92 1.28
N ALA A 37 2.67 -5.33 0.90
CA ALA A 37 1.48 -5.05 1.70
C ALA A 37 1.52 -5.78 3.06
N LEU A 38 1.91 -7.05 3.07
CA LEU A 38 1.90 -7.88 4.29
C LEU A 38 3.02 -7.55 5.26
N ALA A 39 4.21 -7.19 4.78
CA ALA A 39 5.29 -6.75 5.65
C ALA A 39 4.88 -5.49 6.43
N LEU A 40 4.24 -4.53 5.74
CA LEU A 40 3.77 -3.30 6.39
C LEU A 40 2.56 -3.56 7.31
N ALA A 41 1.62 -4.42 6.90
CA ALA A 41 0.50 -4.85 7.74
C ALA A 41 0.99 -5.50 9.05
N HIS A 42 1.92 -6.44 8.94
CA HIS A 42 2.53 -7.11 10.09
C HIS A 42 3.27 -6.12 11.00
N HIS A 43 3.97 -5.13 10.43
CA HIS A 43 4.60 -4.07 11.22
C HIS A 43 3.56 -3.19 11.95
N PHE A 44 2.42 -2.90 11.32
CA PHE A 44 1.33 -2.12 11.89
C PHE A 44 0.58 -2.86 13.00
N ASP A 45 0.40 -4.18 12.89
CA ASP A 45 -0.17 -5.01 13.96
C ASP A 45 0.62 -4.89 15.26
N GLN A 46 1.95 -4.87 15.17
CA GLN A 46 2.83 -4.75 16.33
C GLN A 46 2.75 -3.36 17.01
N ARG A 47 2.10 -2.38 16.39
CA ARG A 47 2.04 -0.98 16.83
C ARG A 47 0.60 -0.49 17.01
N ASP A 48 -0.38 -1.39 17.02
CA ASP A 48 -1.81 -1.08 17.13
C ASP A 48 -2.28 -0.01 16.12
N LYS A 49 -1.63 0.04 14.95
CA LYS A 49 -1.98 1.00 13.90
C LYS A 49 -3.16 0.43 13.12
N ASN A 50 -4.29 1.14 13.14
CA ASN A 50 -5.50 0.67 12.47
C ASN A 50 -5.31 0.61 10.94
N HIS A 51 -5.48 -0.58 10.37
CA HIS A 51 -5.26 -0.82 8.95
C HIS A 51 -6.06 -2.01 8.44
N GLY A 52 -6.19 -2.08 7.11
CA GLY A 52 -6.76 -3.22 6.39
C GLY A 52 -5.93 -3.52 5.14
N VAL A 53 -6.08 -4.74 4.60
CA VAL A 53 -5.39 -5.18 3.40
C VAL A 53 -6.44 -5.60 2.36
N PHE A 54 -6.41 -4.99 1.20
CA PHE A 54 -7.37 -5.23 0.13
C PHE A 54 -6.68 -5.65 -1.16
N CYS A 55 -7.25 -6.68 -1.80
CA CYS A 55 -7.03 -6.97 -3.20
C CYS A 55 -8.27 -7.63 -3.78
N ILE A 56 -8.69 -7.19 -4.97
CA ILE A 56 -9.88 -7.72 -5.64
C ILE A 56 -9.77 -9.22 -5.94
N ASP A 57 -8.56 -9.71 -6.17
CA ASP A 57 -8.29 -11.13 -6.36
C ASP A 57 -7.67 -11.71 -5.08
N PRO A 58 -8.02 -12.96 -4.69
CA PRO A 58 -7.41 -13.58 -3.53
C PRO A 58 -5.93 -13.87 -3.77
N PRO A 59 -5.09 -13.88 -2.73
CA PRO A 59 -3.69 -14.24 -2.85
C PRO A 59 -3.56 -15.70 -3.35
N PRO A 60 -2.54 -16.02 -4.19
CA PRO A 60 -2.26 -17.41 -4.54
C PRO A 60 -1.95 -18.26 -3.29
N THR A 61 -2.46 -19.48 -3.24
CA THR A 61 -2.32 -20.39 -2.07
C THR A 61 -0.87 -20.66 -1.67
N ALA A 62 0.07 -20.56 -2.63
CA ALA A 62 1.49 -20.68 -2.37
C ALA A 62 2.01 -19.65 -1.34
N PHE A 63 1.34 -18.51 -1.16
CA PHE A 63 1.73 -17.44 -0.23
C PHE A 63 1.00 -17.47 1.11
N TYR A 64 0.17 -18.49 1.39
CA TYR A 64 -0.62 -18.57 2.64
C TYR A 64 0.20 -18.74 3.91
N TYR A 65 1.52 -18.88 3.79
CA TYR A 65 2.45 -18.92 4.90
C TYR A 65 2.93 -17.53 5.34
N LEU A 66 2.66 -16.47 4.56
CA LEU A 66 3.13 -15.12 4.88
C LEU A 66 2.40 -14.58 6.13
N PRO A 67 3.13 -13.90 7.04
CA PRO A 67 2.49 -13.23 8.17
C PRO A 67 1.43 -12.22 7.72
N ALA A 68 0.38 -12.04 8.53
CA ALA A 68 -0.75 -11.14 8.27
C ALA A 68 -1.58 -11.46 7.01
N ILE A 69 -1.36 -12.60 6.34
CA ILE A 69 -2.13 -13.03 5.16
C ILE A 69 -3.64 -13.11 5.44
N GLU A 70 -4.02 -13.43 6.67
CA GLU A 70 -5.40 -13.53 7.11
C GLU A 70 -6.16 -12.19 7.09
N LYS A 71 -5.45 -11.06 6.93
CA LYS A 71 -6.05 -9.74 6.75
C LYS A 71 -6.48 -9.45 5.32
N PHE A 72 -6.04 -10.23 4.34
CA PHE A 72 -6.48 -10.05 2.96
C PHE A 72 -8.00 -10.17 2.89
N GLU A 73 -8.61 -9.14 2.33
CA GLU A 73 -10.03 -9.12 2.03
C GLU A 73 -10.23 -8.73 0.57
N SER A 74 -11.11 -9.47 -0.11
CA SER A 74 -11.43 -9.27 -1.53
C SER A 74 -12.85 -8.73 -1.72
N ASP A 75 -13.67 -8.76 -0.68
CA ASP A 75 -14.97 -8.10 -0.65
C ASP A 75 -14.82 -6.63 -0.23
N VAL A 76 -14.85 -5.74 -1.23
CA VAL A 76 -14.77 -4.29 -1.04
C VAL A 76 -15.83 -3.75 -0.06
N SER A 77 -16.98 -4.43 0.08
CA SER A 77 -18.06 -4.01 0.97
C SER A 77 -17.72 -4.12 2.46
N LYS A 78 -16.64 -4.82 2.81
CA LYS A 78 -16.11 -4.93 4.17
C LYS A 78 -15.39 -3.69 4.64
N PHE A 79 -15.06 -2.79 3.72
CA PHE A 79 -14.36 -1.56 4.00
C PHE A 79 -15.32 -0.38 4.03
N ASP A 80 -15.31 0.35 5.14
CA ASP A 80 -15.93 1.67 5.22
C ASP A 80 -14.93 2.71 4.70
N PHE A 81 -14.97 2.99 3.40
CA PHE A 81 -14.10 3.98 2.76
C PHE A 81 -14.25 5.39 3.34
N LYS A 82 -15.35 5.68 4.06
CA LYS A 82 -15.52 6.94 4.78
C LYS A 82 -14.69 7.04 6.06
N LYS A 83 -13.99 5.97 6.45
CA LYS A 83 -13.07 5.98 7.59
C LYS A 83 -11.62 5.95 7.14
N VAL A 84 -11.35 5.54 5.91
CA VAL A 84 -10.00 5.47 5.35
C VAL A 84 -9.53 6.89 5.07
N ASP A 85 -8.44 7.30 5.70
CA ASP A 85 -7.80 8.60 5.47
C ASP A 85 -6.48 8.46 4.70
N THR A 86 -5.96 7.24 4.56
CA THR A 86 -4.79 6.96 3.71
C THR A 86 -4.95 5.63 2.99
N ALA A 87 -4.69 5.63 1.69
CA ALA A 87 -4.60 4.44 0.86
C ALA A 87 -3.16 4.30 0.37
N ILE A 88 -2.55 3.13 0.54
CA ILE A 88 -1.20 2.84 0.04
C ILE A 88 -1.31 1.74 -1.00
N VAL A 89 -0.95 2.05 -2.24
CA VAL A 89 -0.99 1.13 -3.38
C VAL A 89 0.42 0.69 -3.71
N PHE A 90 0.64 -0.63 -3.67
CA PHE A 90 1.93 -1.25 -3.88
C PHE A 90 2.06 -1.85 -5.27
N ASP A 91 3.23 -1.71 -5.88
CA ASP A 91 3.65 -2.51 -7.03
C ASP A 91 2.68 -2.41 -8.22
N CYS A 92 2.20 -1.17 -8.46
CA CYS A 92 1.10 -0.92 -9.36
C CYS A 92 1.35 0.41 -10.07
N GLY A 93 1.51 0.34 -11.40
CA GLY A 93 1.71 1.51 -12.26
C GLY A 93 0.44 2.27 -12.62
N ASP A 94 -0.72 1.61 -12.55
CA ASP A 94 -2.03 2.14 -12.94
C ASP A 94 -3.08 1.81 -11.87
N LEU A 95 -3.73 2.83 -11.32
CA LEU A 95 -4.71 2.69 -10.26
C LEU A 95 -5.91 1.81 -10.65
N GLU A 96 -6.29 1.77 -11.94
CA GLU A 96 -7.40 0.94 -12.41
C GLU A 96 -7.12 -0.56 -12.23
N LEU A 97 -5.86 -0.98 -12.14
CA LEU A 97 -5.48 -2.37 -11.89
C LEU A 97 -5.86 -2.86 -10.48
N THR A 98 -6.15 -1.95 -9.55
CA THR A 98 -6.65 -2.29 -8.21
C THR A 98 -8.12 -2.71 -8.21
N GLY A 99 -8.88 -2.31 -9.23
CA GLY A 99 -10.33 -2.54 -9.30
C GLY A 99 -11.17 -1.71 -8.32
N ILE A 100 -10.57 -0.77 -7.58
CA ILE A 100 -11.26 0.09 -6.61
C ILE A 100 -11.00 1.59 -6.80
N ASP A 101 -10.45 1.99 -7.95
CA ASP A 101 -10.15 3.38 -8.27
C ASP A 101 -11.38 4.30 -8.11
N SER A 102 -12.56 3.82 -8.50
CA SER A 102 -13.82 4.55 -8.33
C SER A 102 -14.19 4.77 -6.86
N TYR A 103 -13.90 3.82 -5.96
CA TYR A 103 -14.12 3.97 -4.52
C TYR A 103 -13.16 4.99 -3.91
N LEU A 104 -11.90 4.98 -4.35
CA LEU A 104 -10.89 5.94 -3.89
C LEU A 104 -11.22 7.36 -4.38
N LYS A 105 -11.67 7.51 -5.63
CA LYS A 105 -12.10 8.80 -6.22
C LYS A 105 -13.39 9.33 -5.62
N ALA A 106 -14.33 8.46 -5.22
CA ALA A 106 -15.62 8.86 -4.64
C ALA A 106 -15.53 9.48 -3.23
N THR A 107 -14.32 9.63 -2.68
CA THR A 107 -14.07 10.24 -1.36
C THR A 107 -14.02 11.77 -1.37
N GLU A 108 -14.58 12.45 -2.38
CA GLU A 108 -14.52 13.91 -2.62
C GLU A 108 -14.90 14.82 -1.42
N HIS A 109 -15.49 14.28 -0.35
CA HIS A 109 -15.85 15.01 0.86
C HIS A 109 -15.01 14.66 2.10
N GLN A 110 -13.95 13.89 1.94
CA GLN A 110 -13.04 13.47 3.01
C GLN A 110 -11.58 13.57 2.57
N PRO A 111 -10.66 14.02 3.44
CA PRO A 111 -9.23 13.96 3.13
C PRO A 111 -8.79 12.49 3.05
N LEU A 112 -8.63 11.98 1.82
CA LEU A 112 -7.95 10.72 1.52
C LEU A 112 -6.61 11.02 0.88
N THR A 113 -5.52 10.54 1.46
CA THR A 113 -4.19 10.56 0.82
C THR A 113 -3.93 9.24 0.12
N ILE A 114 -3.68 9.25 -1.20
CA ILE A 114 -3.23 8.08 -1.95
C ILE A 114 -1.71 8.14 -2.03
N ILE A 115 -1.04 7.11 -1.53
CA ILE A 115 0.39 6.88 -1.68
C ILE A 115 0.59 5.76 -2.68
N ASN A 116 1.39 5.98 -3.72
CA ASN A 116 1.82 4.94 -4.63
C ASN A 116 3.29 4.60 -4.35
N ILE A 117 3.55 3.35 -3.97
CA ILE A 117 4.90 2.82 -3.78
C ILE A 117 5.13 1.78 -4.86
N ASP A 118 6.11 2.02 -5.73
CA ASP A 118 6.33 1.19 -6.91
C ASP A 118 7.79 1.26 -7.38
N HIS A 119 8.17 0.35 -8.27
CA HIS A 119 9.48 0.34 -8.91
C HIS A 119 9.40 0.22 -10.45
N HIS A 120 8.20 0.13 -11.02
CA HIS A 120 8.03 0.04 -12.47
C HIS A 120 8.38 1.34 -13.20
N HIS A 121 9.15 1.24 -14.29
CA HIS A 121 9.41 2.37 -15.20
C HIS A 121 8.16 2.94 -15.88
N THR A 122 7.07 2.16 -15.93
CA THR A 122 5.82 2.52 -16.62
C THR A 122 4.77 3.08 -15.66
N ASN A 123 5.16 3.49 -14.44
CA ASN A 123 4.23 4.01 -13.44
C ASN A 123 3.64 5.38 -13.87
N ASP A 124 2.33 5.56 -13.67
CA ASP A 124 1.59 6.77 -14.07
C ASP A 124 1.61 7.89 -13.01
N HIS A 125 2.22 7.64 -11.85
CA HIS A 125 2.30 8.55 -10.71
C HIS A 125 0.92 9.07 -10.24
N PHE A 126 -0.06 8.16 -10.14
CA PHE A 126 -1.44 8.49 -9.82
C PHE A 126 -1.69 8.93 -8.37
N GLY A 127 -0.76 8.69 -7.47
CA GLY A 127 -0.89 9.03 -6.05
C GLY A 127 -0.78 10.53 -5.79
N HIS A 128 -1.26 10.95 -4.62
CA HIS A 128 -0.93 12.26 -4.06
C HIS A 128 0.55 12.31 -3.62
N ILE A 129 1.10 11.17 -3.20
CA ILE A 129 2.52 10.95 -2.92
C ILE A 129 2.97 9.74 -3.75
N ASN A 130 3.98 9.90 -4.59
CA ASN A 130 4.47 8.85 -5.49
C ASN A 130 5.93 8.52 -5.16
N LEU A 131 6.15 7.48 -4.38
CA LEU A 131 7.47 6.95 -4.08
C LEU A 131 7.79 5.85 -5.08
N VAL A 132 8.32 6.25 -6.23
CA VAL A 132 8.71 5.35 -7.32
C VAL A 132 10.23 5.30 -7.43
N ASP A 133 10.83 4.16 -7.10
CA ASP A 133 12.27 3.93 -7.21
C ASP A 133 12.54 2.88 -8.27
N VAL A 134 12.80 3.32 -9.50
CA VAL A 134 13.01 2.42 -10.65
C VAL A 134 14.33 1.66 -10.60
N ASP A 135 15.24 2.03 -9.71
CA ASP A 135 16.50 1.32 -9.50
C ASP A 135 16.39 0.26 -8.40
N ALA A 136 15.28 0.23 -7.64
CA ALA A 136 15.01 -0.80 -6.63
C ALA A 136 14.74 -2.16 -7.29
N ALA A 137 15.21 -3.23 -6.65
CA ALA A 137 15.01 -4.58 -7.18
C ALA A 137 13.53 -5.01 -7.11
N SER A 138 12.77 -4.44 -6.17
CA SER A 138 11.37 -4.75 -5.93
C SER A 138 10.69 -3.65 -5.10
N THR A 139 9.37 -3.56 -5.16
CA THR A 139 8.56 -2.72 -4.27
C THR A 139 8.78 -3.10 -2.80
N THR A 140 8.97 -4.39 -2.52
CA THR A 140 9.24 -4.93 -1.18
C THR A 140 10.54 -4.36 -0.59
N GLU A 141 11.57 -4.10 -1.41
CA GLU A 141 12.81 -3.44 -0.97
C GLU A 141 12.54 -2.01 -0.48
N ILE A 142 11.70 -1.25 -1.20
CA ILE A 142 11.31 0.10 -0.81
C ILE A 142 10.54 0.07 0.52
N VAL A 143 9.60 -0.88 0.65
CA VAL A 143 8.83 -1.08 1.90
C VAL A 143 9.73 -1.48 3.06
N TYR A 144 10.75 -2.32 2.84
CA TYR A 144 11.74 -2.65 3.87
C TYR A 144 12.41 -1.38 4.42
N ASN A 145 12.84 -0.47 3.54
CA ASN A 145 13.44 0.80 3.95
C ASN A 145 12.46 1.67 4.75
N ILE A 146 11.18 1.71 4.36
CA ILE A 146 10.12 2.41 5.11
C ILE A 146 9.98 1.82 6.51
N ILE A 147 9.87 0.50 6.63
CA ILE A 147 9.70 -0.20 7.91
C ILE A 147 10.89 0.07 8.83
N ASN A 148 12.12 0.02 8.31
CA ASN A 148 13.33 0.32 9.07
C ASN A 148 13.29 1.75 9.66
N GLU A 149 12.84 2.73 8.88
CA GLU A 149 12.70 4.13 9.33
C GLU A 149 11.50 4.37 10.26
N LEU A 150 10.52 3.46 10.27
CA LEU A 150 9.46 3.39 11.28
C LEU A 150 9.91 2.66 12.57
N GLY A 151 11.17 2.22 12.64
CA GLY A 151 11.76 1.55 13.79
C GLY A 151 11.34 0.09 13.91
N GLY A 152 11.14 -0.59 12.77
CA GLY A 152 10.80 -2.01 12.65
C GLY A 152 12.00 -2.95 12.62
#